data_AF-A0A559RY93-F1
#
_entry.id   AF-A0A559RY93-F1
#
_cell.length_a   1.000
_cell.length_b   1.000
_cell.length_c   1.000
_cell.angle_alpha   90.00
_cell.angle_beta   90.00
_cell.angle_gamma   90.00
#
_symmetry.space_group_name_H-M   'P 1'
#
loop_
_entity.id
_entity.type
_entity.pdbx_description
1 polymer ?
#
loop_
_entity_poly.entity_id
_entity_poly.type
_entity_poly.pdbx_seq_one_letter_code
_entity_poly.pdbx_strand_id
1 'polypeptide(L)'
;MIEEDRNTRKRKIAQLTFKEKIPFFLFPFGFGSNLFPVKDYNDSELDRFKKYGFEKKYNDAIKLKKLGIIFYFIIPIILLLFKTLNS
;
A
#
# COMPACT_ATOMS: atom_id res chain seq x y z
N MET A 1 -31.22 9.47 -11.79
CA MET A 1 -29.83 9.40 -11.27
C MET A 1 -28.89 9.44 -12.45
N ILE A 2 -28.08 10.49 -12.57
CA ILE A 2 -27.24 10.76 -13.75
C ILE A 2 -26.10 9.72 -13.79
N GLU A 3 -25.67 9.33 -14.99
CA GLU A 3 -24.64 8.30 -15.17
C GLU A 3 -23.30 8.65 -14.47
N GLU A 4 -22.97 9.94 -14.42
CA GLU A 4 -21.80 10.49 -13.73
C GLU A 4 -21.82 10.21 -12.21
N ASP A 5 -22.98 10.31 -11.57
CA ASP A 5 -23.15 9.98 -10.15
C ASP A 5 -22.87 8.50 -9.88
N ARG A 6 -23.36 7.62 -10.77
CA ARG A 6 -23.13 6.17 -10.67
C ARG A 6 -21.65 5.84 -10.86
N ASN A 7 -20.98 6.47 -11.82
CA ASN A 7 -19.56 6.26 -12.07
C ASN A 7 -18.70 6.75 -10.89
N THR A 8 -19.03 7.89 -10.31
CA THR A 8 -18.34 8.43 -9.12
C THR A 8 -18.51 7.52 -7.91
N ARG A 9 -19.74 7.05 -7.64
CA ARG A 9 -20.01 6.10 -6.55
C ARG A 9 -19.24 4.79 -6.72
N LYS A 10 -19.22 4.24 -7.95
CA LYS A 10 -18.45 3.01 -8.26
C LYS A 10 -16.96 3.18 -7.96
N ARG A 11 -16.36 4.32 -8.30
CA ARG A 11 -14.93 4.60 -8.01
C ARG A 11 -14.64 4.66 -6.51
N LYS A 12 -15.49 5.34 -5.73
CA LYS A 12 -15.30 5.48 -4.28
C LYS A 12 -15.22 4.13 -3.56
N ILE A 13 -16.05 3.16 -3.95
CA ILE A 13 -16.15 1.86 -3.29
C ILE A 13 -15.29 0.76 -3.94
N ALA A 14 -14.58 1.06 -5.03
CA ALA A 14 -13.75 0.09 -5.72
C ALA A 14 -12.58 -0.35 -4.83
N GLN A 15 -12.35 -1.65 -4.77
CA GLN A 15 -11.26 -2.24 -4.01
C GLN A 15 -9.99 -2.34 -4.86
N LEU A 16 -8.84 -2.43 -4.21
CA LEU A 16 -7.62 -2.85 -4.90
C LEU A 16 -7.80 -4.28 -5.42
N THR A 17 -7.47 -4.48 -6.68
CA THR A 17 -7.30 -5.81 -7.27
C THR A 17 -6.07 -6.49 -6.66
N PHE A 18 -6.02 -7.82 -6.71
CA PHE A 18 -4.91 -8.58 -6.13
C PHE A 18 -3.54 -8.11 -6.65
N LYS A 19 -3.42 -7.86 -7.95
CA LYS A 19 -2.18 -7.36 -8.56
C LYS A 19 -1.77 -5.99 -8.02
N GLU A 20 -2.72 -5.09 -7.81
CA GLU A 20 -2.45 -3.77 -7.23
C GLU A 20 -2.03 -3.87 -5.76
N LYS A 21 -2.42 -4.92 -5.01
CA LYS A 21 -2.04 -5.08 -3.60
C LYS A 21 -0.58 -5.43 -3.39
N ILE A 22 -0.01 -6.23 -4.29
CA ILE A 22 1.37 -6.75 -4.20
C ILE A 22 2.41 -5.65 -4.00
N PRO A 23 2.49 -4.60 -4.84
CA PRO A 23 3.54 -3.59 -4.70
C PRO A 23 3.43 -2.79 -3.41
N PHE A 24 2.20 -2.52 -2.91
CA PHE A 24 2.02 -1.82 -1.64
C PHE A 24 2.46 -2.65 -0.43
N PHE A 25 2.38 -3.98 -0.51
CA PHE A 25 2.81 -4.88 0.57
C PHE A 25 4.31 -5.16 0.53
N LEU A 26 4.87 -5.50 -0.64
CA LEU A 26 6.28 -5.88 -0.78
C LEU A 26 7.24 -4.67 -0.79
N PHE A 27 6.78 -3.51 -1.26
CA PHE A 27 7.59 -2.29 -1.30
C PHE A 27 6.89 -1.18 -0.49
N PRO A 28 6.69 -1.39 0.83
CA PRO A 28 5.84 -0.50 1.63
C PRO A 28 6.56 0.80 2.02
N PHE A 29 7.88 0.83 1.90
CA PHE A 29 8.72 1.99 2.20
C PHE A 29 8.61 2.99 1.05
N GLY A 30 8.04 4.15 1.34
CA GLY A 30 7.98 5.24 0.38
C GLY A 30 9.37 5.85 0.20
N PHE A 31 9.80 6.03 -1.04
CA PHE A 31 10.90 6.93 -1.38
C PHE A 31 10.41 8.38 -1.54
N GLY A 32 9.34 8.78 -0.85
CA GLY A 32 8.75 10.13 -0.89
C GLY A 32 8.97 10.92 0.39
N SER A 33 10.19 10.90 0.95
CA SER A 33 10.55 11.73 2.12
C SER A 33 11.63 12.75 1.73
N ASN A 34 11.82 13.83 2.51
CA ASN A 34 12.92 14.78 2.24
C ASN A 34 14.32 14.11 2.17
N LEU A 35 14.45 12.88 2.70
CA LEU A 35 15.69 12.10 2.69
C LEU A 35 15.89 11.27 1.40
N PHE A 36 14.83 10.97 0.67
CA PHE A 36 14.89 10.24 -0.60
C PHE A 36 13.85 10.90 -1.52
N PRO A 37 14.23 11.70 -2.53
CA PRO A 37 13.30 12.53 -3.30
C PRO A 37 12.67 11.85 -4.52
N VAL A 38 12.86 10.54 -4.70
CA VAL A 38 12.36 9.81 -5.88
C VAL A 38 10.94 9.33 -5.61
N LYS A 39 9.92 10.01 -6.15
CA LYS A 39 8.55 9.49 -6.10
C LYS A 39 8.53 8.07 -6.65
N ASP A 40 8.25 7.11 -5.78
CA ASP A 40 8.10 5.73 -6.21
C ASP A 40 6.72 5.50 -6.85
N TYR A 41 6.58 4.32 -7.46
CA TYR A 41 5.33 3.87 -8.06
C TYR A 41 4.16 3.97 -7.06
N ASN A 42 4.36 3.54 -5.82
CA ASN A 42 3.29 3.49 -4.81
C ASN A 42 2.80 4.90 -4.43
N ASP A 43 3.70 5.87 -4.30
CA ASP A 43 3.35 7.26 -4.00
C ASP A 43 2.59 7.92 -5.15
N SER A 44 3.00 7.63 -6.40
CA SER A 44 2.28 8.08 -7.59
C SER A 44 0.87 7.47 -7.69
N GLU A 45 0.72 6.20 -7.35
CA GLU A 45 -0.58 5.51 -7.31
C GLU A 45 -1.51 6.08 -6.21
N LEU A 46 -0.95 6.37 -5.03
CA LEU A 46 -1.70 6.99 -3.92
C LEU A 46 -2.21 8.38 -4.29
N ASP A 47 -1.35 9.22 -4.91
CA ASP A 47 -1.74 10.53 -5.44
C ASP A 47 -2.86 10.38 -6.48
N ARG A 48 -2.75 9.39 -7.36
CA ARG A 48 -3.77 9.09 -8.37
C ARG A 48 -5.10 8.69 -7.71
N PHE A 49 -5.10 7.84 -6.70
CA PHE A 49 -6.32 7.45 -5.99
C PHE A 49 -7.00 8.64 -5.31
N LYS A 50 -6.21 9.51 -4.68
CA LYS A 50 -6.71 10.74 -4.06
C LYS A 50 -7.30 11.69 -5.10
N LYS A 51 -6.61 11.92 -6.22
CA LYS A 51 -7.04 12.83 -7.30
C LYS A 51 -8.35 12.39 -7.96
N TYR A 52 -8.56 11.09 -8.14
CA TYR A 52 -9.76 10.57 -8.83
C TYR A 52 -10.85 10.02 -7.90
N GLY A 53 -10.74 10.24 -6.58
CA GLY A 53 -11.77 9.86 -5.61
C GLY A 53 -11.90 8.35 -5.35
N PHE A 54 -10.82 7.58 -5.53
CA PHE A 54 -10.78 6.16 -5.18
C PHE A 54 -10.47 5.95 -3.70
N GLU A 55 -11.37 6.42 -2.83
CA GLU A 55 -11.19 6.45 -1.38
C GLU A 55 -10.89 5.06 -0.79
N LYS A 56 -11.63 4.02 -1.21
CA LYS A 56 -11.40 2.66 -0.72
C LYS A 56 -10.06 2.09 -1.17
N LYS A 57 -9.65 2.29 -2.42
CA LYS A 57 -8.31 1.88 -2.90
C LYS A 57 -7.20 2.57 -2.13
N TYR A 58 -7.34 3.87 -1.88
CA TYR A 58 -6.38 4.63 -1.07
C TYR A 58 -6.24 4.02 0.34
N ASN A 59 -7.36 3.79 1.02
CA ASN A 59 -7.36 3.21 2.36
C ASN A 59 -6.78 1.79 2.39
N ASP A 60 -7.11 0.96 1.40
CA ASP A 60 -6.56 -0.40 1.28
C ASP A 60 -5.05 -0.37 1.02
N ALA A 61 -4.56 0.55 0.18
CA ALA A 61 -3.14 0.73 -0.12
C ALA A 61 -2.35 1.13 1.14
N ILE A 62 -2.87 2.09 1.93
CA ILE A 62 -2.25 2.52 3.20
C ILE A 62 -2.21 1.37 4.21
N LYS A 63 -3.27 0.55 4.31
CA LYS A 63 -3.27 -0.64 5.17
C LYS A 63 -2.19 -1.65 4.75
N LEU A 64 -2.07 -1.91 3.44
CA LEU A 64 -1.05 -2.82 2.91
C LEU A 64 0.36 -2.33 3.15
N LYS A 65 0.64 -1.02 3.00
CA LYS A 65 1.93 -0.43 3.37
C LYS A 65 2.27 -0.70 4.83
N LYS A 66 1.32 -0.46 5.75
CA LYS A 66 1.52 -0.74 7.19
C LYS A 66 1.79 -2.24 7.45
N LEU A 67 1.03 -3.13 6.81
CA LEU A 67 1.24 -4.57 6.94
C LEU A 67 2.59 -5.02 6.40
N GLY A 68 3.03 -4.46 5.27
CA GLY A 68 4.36 -4.71 4.71
C GLY A 68 5.48 -4.28 5.67
N ILE A 69 5.38 -3.09 6.26
CA ILE A 69 6.35 -2.61 7.26
C ILE A 69 6.42 -3.59 8.44
N ILE A 70 5.27 -3.99 8.99
CA ILE A 70 5.19 -4.96 10.08
C ILE A 70 5.82 -6.30 9.67
N PHE A 71 5.55 -6.78 8.46
CA PHE A 71 6.13 -8.02 7.92
C PHE A 71 7.67 -7.97 7.92
N TYR A 72 8.26 -6.86 7.45
CA TYR A 72 9.71 -6.68 7.48
C TYR A 72 10.30 -6.57 8.88
N PHE A 73 9.56 -6.09 9.89
CA PHE A 73 10.00 -6.13 11.29
C PHE A 73 9.94 -7.54 11.90
N ILE A 74 9.00 -8.38 11.47
CA ILE A 74 8.82 -9.74 12.01
C ILE A 74 9.92 -10.69 11.49
N ILE A 75 10.34 -10.58 10.22
CA ILE A 75 11.37 -11.43 9.62
C ILE A 75 12.66 -11.54 10.48
N PRO A 76 13.33 -10.43 10.86
CA PRO A 76 14.57 -10.52 11.64
C PRO A 76 14.35 -11.14 13.01
N ILE A 77 13.19 -10.93 13.64
CA ILE A 77 12.84 -11.57 14.92
C ILE A 77 12.79 -13.09 14.75
N ILE A 78 12.12 -13.58 13.69
CA ILE A 78 12.07 -15.01 13.39
C ILE A 78 13.47 -15.57 13.13
N LEU A 79 14.30 -14.87 12.34
CA LEU A 79 15.67 -15.30 12.04
C LEU A 79 16.54 -15.39 13.29
N LEU A 80 16.42 -14.43 14.22
CA LEU A 80 17.12 -14.45 15.49
C LEU A 80 16.67 -15.62 16.38
N LEU A 81 15.36 -15.88 16.47
CA LEU A 81 14.83 -17.02 17.23
C LEU A 81 15.32 -18.35 16.67
N PHE A 82 15.31 -18.52 15.35
CA PHE A 82 15.86 -19.71 14.70
C PHE A 82 17.34 -19.89 14.99
N LYS A 83 18.14 -18.82 14.99
CA LYS A 83 19.56 -18.90 15.34
C LYS A 83 19.77 -19.34 16.79
N THR A 84 19.04 -18.74 17.74
CA THR A 84 19.18 -19.07 19.17
C THR A 84 18.76 -20.50 19.50
N LEU A 85 17.77 -21.06 18.81
CA LEU A 85 17.30 -22.43 19.04
C LEU A 85 18.26 -23.51 18.49
N ASN A 86 19.11 -23.17 17.53
CA ASN A 86 20.05 -24.10 16.88
C ASN A 86 21.51 -23.89 17.32
N SER A 87 21.74 -23.00 18.29
CA SER A 87 23.05 -22.73 18.90
C SER A 87 23.17 -23.42 20.25
#